data_AF-A0A1Y1MGN2-F1
#
_entry.id   AF-A0A1Y1MGN2-F1
#
_cell.length_a   1.000
_cell.length_b   1.000
_cell.length_c   1.000
_cell.angle_alpha   90.00
_cell.angle_beta   90.00
_cell.angle_gamma   90.00
#
_symmetry.space_group_name_H-M   'P 1'
#
loop_
_entity.id
_entity.type
_entity.pdbx_description
1 polymer ?
#
loop_
_entity_poly.entity_id
_entity_poly.type
_entity_poly.pdbx_seq_one_letter_code
_entity_poly.pdbx_strand_id
1 'polypeptide(L)'
;MDIYRLKSDELTYELNLRGIEATDMTVEDKRKMLRSKITLESRDPTLTQKYNIIDHDPESEISTCQQKLEELSDMVEQYISRQTPSLYSKANARLLHLFHRIRNIKSNEENYATVKQLDNRCLEVMNALQEVADESRCQSDPEPEDRREAEDRREAEEIREPEERREINPQINRTLMHADTIQITRGEETQEIPNLQTFVDNIRRLNLESSPATNNTQLSSAKSIPVCKWNVYFDGDLKKMGVNSFLERVEELRIARNITYPQLVNSAIDLFKGQALIWYRAVRQKIRTWEELVTELKDTFLPEDYDDALWNEIRARYQGAEEKPSVYIAAMTNLFNRLTIKPSEWEQLKLIRKNLQPYFKTNLALTSIRTVGELNFLCKRLEDVKFQNYVFRNPQLKNSCPLEPDLAYNEPRLHRRTDSILF
;
A
#
# COMPACT_ATOMS: atom_id res chain seq x y z
N MET A 1 -0.96 -19.03 -6.61
CA MET A 1 -1.63 -20.35 -6.65
C MET A 1 -1.03 -21.23 -5.56
N ASP A 2 -1.85 -21.88 -4.72
CA ASP A 2 -1.35 -22.81 -3.69
C ASP A 2 -1.14 -24.21 -4.27
N ILE A 3 0.12 -24.57 -4.49
CA ILE A 3 0.57 -25.78 -5.19
C ILE A 3 0.25 -27.05 -4.37
N TYR A 4 0.08 -26.94 -3.05
CA TYR A 4 -0.21 -28.09 -2.19
C TYR A 4 -1.65 -28.59 -2.32
N ARG A 5 -2.53 -27.80 -2.93
CA ARG A 5 -3.96 -28.11 -3.07
C ARG A 5 -4.34 -28.63 -4.45
N LEU A 6 -3.39 -28.67 -5.38
CA LEU A 6 -3.59 -29.21 -6.72
C LEU A 6 -3.48 -30.74 -6.74
N LYS A 7 -4.24 -31.36 -7.65
CA LYS A 7 -4.17 -32.80 -7.99
C LYS A 7 -2.97 -33.11 -8.89
N SER A 8 -2.62 -34.39 -9.00
CA SER A 8 -1.45 -34.85 -9.76
C SER A 8 -1.48 -34.43 -11.24
N ASP A 9 -2.65 -34.52 -11.86
CA ASP A 9 -2.91 -34.12 -13.25
C ASP A 9 -2.80 -32.59 -13.45
N GLU A 10 -3.32 -31.80 -12.51
CA GLU A 10 -3.19 -30.34 -12.49
C GLU A 10 -1.71 -29.90 -12.35
N LEU A 11 -0.96 -30.58 -11.48
CA LEU A 11 0.48 -30.36 -11.34
C LEU A 11 1.25 -30.73 -12.62
N THR A 12 0.81 -31.78 -13.32
CA THR A 12 1.43 -32.22 -14.57
C THR A 12 1.18 -31.20 -15.68
N TYR A 13 -0.03 -30.64 -15.76
CA TYR A 13 -0.36 -29.58 -16.71
C TYR A 13 0.51 -28.33 -16.50
N GLU A 14 0.65 -27.86 -15.27
CA GLU A 14 1.48 -26.69 -14.94
C GLU A 14 2.97 -26.90 -15.22
N LEU A 15 3.49 -28.12 -15.06
CA LEU A 15 4.86 -28.48 -15.41
C LEU A 15 5.06 -28.58 -16.93
N ASN A 16 4.10 -29.16 -17.64
CA ASN A 16 4.13 -29.27 -19.10
C ASN A 16 4.10 -27.87 -19.76
N LEU A 17 3.34 -26.92 -19.20
CA LEU A 17 3.32 -25.52 -19.64
C LEU A 17 4.70 -24.85 -19.58
N ARG A 18 5.54 -25.31 -18.64
CA ARG A 18 6.92 -24.86 -18.43
C ARG A 18 7.95 -25.74 -19.14
N GLY A 19 7.50 -26.62 -20.04
CA GLY A 19 8.35 -27.50 -20.84
C GLY A 19 8.98 -28.66 -20.05
N ILE A 20 8.39 -29.07 -18.92
CA ILE A 20 8.86 -30.19 -18.10
C ILE A 20 7.87 -31.33 -18.23
N GLU A 21 8.30 -32.43 -18.85
CA GLU A 21 7.53 -33.66 -18.90
C GLU A 21 7.60 -34.37 -17.54
N ALA A 22 6.46 -34.49 -16.86
CA ALA A 22 6.37 -34.95 -15.48
C ALA A 22 5.55 -36.25 -15.33
N THR A 23 5.45 -37.07 -16.37
CA THR A 23 4.63 -38.30 -16.40
C THR A 23 5.03 -39.30 -15.31
N ASP A 24 6.33 -39.48 -15.05
CA ASP A 24 6.86 -40.49 -14.11
C ASP A 24 7.28 -39.93 -12.74
N MET A 25 6.91 -38.69 -12.41
CA MET A 25 7.29 -38.04 -11.15
C MET A 25 6.29 -38.29 -10.02
N THR A 26 6.77 -38.41 -8.79
CA THR A 26 5.88 -38.42 -7.61
C THR A 26 5.19 -37.06 -7.44
N VAL A 27 4.04 -37.03 -6.77
CA VAL A 27 3.31 -35.77 -6.49
C VAL A 27 4.19 -34.77 -5.72
N GLU A 28 5.02 -35.26 -4.80
CA GLU A 28 5.92 -34.42 -4.01
C GLU A 28 7.05 -33.81 -4.86
N ASP A 29 7.62 -34.59 -5.77
CA ASP A 29 8.62 -34.11 -6.72
C ASP A 29 8.02 -33.09 -7.70
N LYS A 30 6.80 -33.34 -8.20
CA LYS A 30 6.05 -32.39 -9.04
C LYS A 30 5.87 -31.05 -8.33
N ARG A 31 5.44 -31.07 -7.06
CA ARG A 31 5.27 -29.86 -6.24
C ARG A 31 6.59 -29.13 -6.03
N LYS A 32 7.67 -29.85 -5.70
CA LYS A 32 9.00 -29.27 -5.48
C LYS A 32 9.52 -28.58 -6.75
N MET A 33 9.38 -29.24 -7.89
CA MET A 33 9.80 -28.71 -9.19
C MET A 33 8.99 -27.47 -9.57
N LEU A 34 7.66 -27.53 -9.46
CA LEU A 34 6.77 -26.42 -9.77
C LEU A 34 7.01 -25.22 -8.85
N ARG A 35 7.23 -25.45 -7.55
CA ARG A 35 7.61 -24.41 -6.58
C ARG A 35 8.91 -23.72 -6.99
N SER A 36 9.92 -24.47 -7.39
CA SER A 36 11.21 -23.92 -7.82
C SER A 36 11.03 -23.02 -9.05
N LYS A 37 10.21 -23.44 -10.03
CA LYS A 37 9.96 -22.66 -11.24
C LYS A 37 9.15 -21.38 -10.98
N ILE A 38 8.07 -21.47 -10.21
CA ILE A 38 7.30 -20.29 -9.81
C ILE A 38 8.16 -19.30 -9.01
N THR A 39 9.08 -19.80 -8.18
CA THR A 39 10.02 -18.94 -7.45
C THR A 39 10.98 -18.23 -8.41
N LEU A 40 11.46 -18.90 -9.46
CA LEU A 40 12.29 -18.28 -10.48
C LEU A 40 11.51 -17.24 -11.31
N GLU A 41 10.27 -17.55 -11.70
CA GLU A 41 9.36 -16.64 -12.42
C GLU A 41 9.05 -15.38 -11.60
N SER A 42 8.90 -15.51 -10.28
CA SER A 42 8.70 -14.36 -9.39
C SER A 42 9.91 -13.42 -9.31
N ARG A 43 11.12 -13.90 -9.62
CA ARG A 43 12.37 -13.13 -9.58
C ARG A 43 12.73 -12.52 -10.93
N ASP A 44 12.37 -13.18 -12.01
CA ASP A 44 12.61 -12.72 -13.36
C ASP A 44 11.35 -12.95 -14.23
N PRO A 45 10.51 -11.90 -14.38
CA PRO A 45 9.30 -11.95 -15.19
C PRO A 45 9.55 -12.22 -16.68
N THR A 46 10.78 -12.11 -17.17
CA THR A 46 11.10 -12.39 -18.58
C THR A 46 11.18 -13.89 -18.89
N LEU A 47 11.42 -14.73 -17.86
CA LEU A 47 11.41 -16.20 -17.97
C LEU A 47 10.00 -16.76 -18.22
N THR A 48 8.98 -16.02 -17.80
CA THR A 48 7.55 -16.28 -18.01
C THR A 48 7.16 -16.21 -19.49
N GLN A 49 7.92 -15.52 -20.34
CA GLN A 49 7.52 -15.20 -21.71
C GLN A 49 7.83 -16.30 -22.74
N LYS A 50 8.37 -17.44 -22.28
CA LYS A 50 8.64 -18.65 -23.09
C LYS A 50 7.82 -19.84 -22.60
N TYR A 51 6.53 -19.65 -22.33
CA TYR A 51 5.64 -20.80 -22.21
C TYR A 51 5.57 -21.50 -23.56
N ASN A 52 5.87 -22.80 -23.57
CA ASN A 52 5.65 -23.60 -24.75
C ASN A 52 4.14 -23.57 -25.04
N ILE A 53 3.78 -23.20 -26.27
CA ILE A 53 2.44 -23.42 -26.76
C ILE A 53 2.25 -24.92 -26.78
N ILE A 54 1.65 -25.47 -25.72
CA ILE A 54 1.34 -26.89 -25.71
C ILE A 54 0.21 -27.07 -26.72
N ASP A 55 0.49 -27.84 -27.77
CA ASP A 55 -0.47 -28.13 -28.82
C ASP A 55 -1.42 -29.24 -28.35
N HIS A 56 -2.23 -28.94 -27.35
CA HIS A 56 -3.34 -29.81 -26.98
C HIS A 56 -4.48 -29.63 -27.98
N ASP A 57 -5.16 -30.74 -28.28
CA ASP A 57 -6.40 -30.73 -29.01
C ASP A 57 -7.46 -29.87 -28.25
N PRO A 58 -7.99 -28.79 -28.87
CA PRO A 58 -8.92 -27.88 -28.21
C PRO A 58 -10.18 -28.58 -27.67
N GLU A 59 -10.71 -29.58 -28.36
CA GLU A 59 -11.93 -30.29 -27.95
C GLU A 59 -11.69 -31.12 -26.68
N SER A 60 -10.57 -31.84 -26.62
CA SER A 60 -10.16 -32.59 -25.43
C SER A 60 -9.93 -31.69 -24.20
N GLU A 61 -9.33 -30.50 -24.40
CA GLU A 61 -9.12 -29.53 -23.33
C GLU A 61 -10.42 -28.90 -22.83
N ILE A 62 -11.34 -28.57 -23.75
CA ILE A 62 -12.67 -28.05 -23.41
C ILE A 62 -13.44 -29.07 -22.58
N SER A 63 -13.45 -30.35 -23.00
CA SER A 63 -14.10 -31.43 -22.25
C SER A 63 -13.49 -31.61 -20.85
N THR A 64 -12.16 -31.59 -20.75
CA THR A 64 -11.46 -31.69 -19.46
C THR A 64 -11.78 -30.50 -18.56
N CYS A 65 -11.85 -29.29 -19.11
CA CYS A 65 -12.20 -28.08 -18.35
C CYS A 65 -13.66 -28.11 -17.88
N GLN A 66 -14.59 -28.59 -18.70
CA GLN A 66 -15.99 -28.77 -18.33
C GLN A 66 -16.13 -29.73 -17.14
N GLN A 67 -15.50 -30.90 -17.22
CA GLN A 67 -15.55 -31.90 -16.14
C GLN A 67 -14.96 -31.35 -14.83
N LYS A 68 -13.83 -30.63 -14.91
CA LYS A 68 -13.20 -30.02 -13.73
C LYS A 68 -14.04 -28.87 -13.16
N LEU A 69 -14.72 -28.11 -14.01
CA LEU A 69 -15.59 -27.03 -13.57
C LEU A 69 -16.80 -27.56 -12.80
N GLU A 70 -17.39 -28.66 -13.26
CA GLU A 70 -18.49 -29.35 -12.57
C GLU A 70 -18.02 -29.88 -11.19
N GLU A 71 -16.87 -30.57 -11.14
CA GLU A 71 -16.29 -31.04 -9.88
C GLU A 71 -16.01 -29.89 -8.88
N LEU A 72 -15.55 -28.74 -9.38
CA LEU A 72 -15.28 -27.57 -8.54
C LEU A 72 -16.55 -26.83 -8.15
N SER A 73 -17.58 -26.80 -9.00
CA SER A 73 -18.90 -26.28 -8.66
C SER A 73 -19.49 -27.05 -7.47
N ASP A 74 -19.47 -28.38 -7.52
CA ASP A 74 -19.91 -29.24 -6.41
C ASP A 74 -19.12 -28.98 -5.12
N MET A 75 -17.81 -28.74 -5.24
CA MET A 75 -16.96 -28.42 -4.10
C MET A 75 -17.28 -27.05 -3.49
N VAL A 76 -17.62 -26.06 -4.33
CA VAL A 76 -18.07 -24.74 -3.89
C VAL A 76 -19.44 -24.85 -3.23
N GLU A 77 -20.40 -25.59 -3.79
CA GLU A 77 -21.71 -25.83 -3.16
C GLU A 77 -21.59 -26.51 -1.79
N GLN A 78 -20.67 -27.48 -1.66
CA GLN A 78 -20.34 -28.09 -0.36
C GLN A 78 -19.72 -27.09 0.61
N TYR A 79 -18.89 -26.15 0.12
CA TYR A 79 -18.35 -25.08 0.94
C TYR A 79 -19.44 -24.09 1.38
N ILE A 80 -20.35 -23.69 0.47
CA ILE A 80 -21.50 -22.85 0.78
C ILE A 80 -22.31 -23.47 1.92
N SER A 81 -22.47 -24.79 1.91
CA SER A 81 -23.24 -25.53 2.93
C SER A 81 -22.49 -25.72 4.27
N ARG A 82 -21.17 -25.93 4.26
CA ARG A 82 -20.39 -26.37 5.44
C ARG A 82 -19.41 -25.32 5.98
N GLN A 83 -19.11 -24.28 5.21
CA GLN A 83 -18.18 -23.16 5.51
C GLN A 83 -16.83 -23.58 6.11
N THR A 84 -16.25 -24.70 5.66
CA THR A 84 -14.97 -25.16 6.20
C THR A 84 -13.79 -24.45 5.51
N PRO A 85 -12.85 -23.83 6.25
CA PRO A 85 -11.72 -23.09 5.67
C PRO A 85 -10.83 -23.95 4.75
N SER A 86 -10.73 -25.25 5.06
CA SER A 86 -9.94 -26.19 4.25
C SER A 86 -10.54 -26.45 2.87
N LEU A 87 -11.87 -26.37 2.72
CA LEU A 87 -12.55 -26.49 1.43
C LEU A 87 -12.38 -25.21 0.61
N TYR A 88 -12.50 -24.03 1.24
CA TYR A 88 -12.24 -22.75 0.56
C TYR A 88 -10.85 -22.71 -0.07
N SER A 89 -9.80 -22.99 0.70
CA SER A 89 -8.43 -22.94 0.17
C SER A 89 -8.20 -23.96 -0.97
N LYS A 90 -8.86 -25.12 -0.91
CA LYS A 90 -8.79 -26.13 -1.98
C LYS A 90 -9.53 -25.67 -3.24
N ALA A 91 -10.77 -25.23 -3.10
CA ALA A 91 -11.60 -24.76 -4.20
C ALA A 91 -10.95 -23.55 -4.89
N ASN A 92 -10.51 -22.55 -4.12
CA ASN A 92 -9.86 -21.35 -4.66
C ASN A 92 -8.58 -21.68 -5.44
N ALA A 93 -7.69 -22.51 -4.88
CA ALA A 93 -6.45 -22.88 -5.55
C ALA A 93 -6.69 -23.60 -6.89
N ARG A 94 -7.69 -24.49 -6.94
CA ARG A 94 -8.03 -25.26 -8.14
C ARG A 94 -8.82 -24.45 -9.17
N LEU A 95 -9.69 -23.53 -8.73
CA LEU A 95 -10.40 -22.59 -9.62
C LEU A 95 -9.44 -21.63 -10.31
N LEU A 96 -8.46 -21.08 -9.59
CA LEU A 96 -7.42 -20.24 -10.18
C LEU A 96 -6.59 -20.99 -11.25
N HIS A 97 -6.31 -22.27 -11.01
CA HIS A 97 -5.66 -23.14 -11.99
C HIS A 97 -6.54 -23.36 -13.22
N LEU A 98 -7.81 -23.73 -13.01
CA LEU A 98 -8.75 -23.97 -14.10
C LEU A 98 -8.95 -22.71 -14.96
N PHE A 99 -9.06 -21.54 -14.33
CA PHE A 99 -9.19 -20.26 -15.01
C PHE A 99 -7.98 -19.95 -15.90
N HIS A 100 -6.77 -20.18 -15.40
CA HIS A 100 -5.57 -20.01 -16.22
C HIS A 100 -5.51 -21.02 -17.38
N ARG A 101 -5.92 -22.27 -17.13
CA ARG A 101 -6.01 -23.31 -18.16
C ARG A 101 -6.99 -22.93 -19.28
N ILE A 102 -8.19 -22.44 -18.95
CA ILE A 102 -9.21 -22.00 -19.92
C ILE A 102 -8.66 -20.87 -20.81
N ARG A 103 -7.95 -19.90 -20.21
CA ARG A 103 -7.37 -18.76 -20.95
C ARG A 103 -6.24 -19.14 -21.90
N ASN A 104 -5.63 -20.31 -21.71
CA ASN A 104 -4.55 -20.81 -22.56
C ASN A 104 -5.06 -21.70 -23.72
N ILE A 105 -6.38 -21.99 -23.79
CA ILE A 105 -6.96 -22.76 -24.89
C ILE A 105 -6.89 -21.93 -26.19
N LYS A 106 -6.38 -22.54 -27.27
CA LYS A 106 -6.39 -21.94 -28.61
C LYS A 106 -7.82 -21.92 -29.16
N SER A 107 -8.51 -20.79 -29.02
CA SER A 107 -9.86 -20.62 -29.59
C SER A 107 -9.82 -20.49 -31.11
N ASN A 108 -10.58 -21.34 -31.82
CA ASN A 108 -10.95 -21.20 -33.24
C ASN A 108 -12.41 -20.68 -33.35
N GLU A 109 -12.90 -20.36 -34.55
CA GLU A 109 -14.27 -19.82 -34.73
C GLU A 109 -15.35 -20.78 -34.20
N GLU A 110 -15.12 -22.09 -34.28
CA GLU A 110 -16.07 -23.13 -33.85
C GLU A 110 -16.14 -23.25 -32.32
N ASN A 111 -15.01 -23.19 -31.62
CA ASN A 111 -14.93 -23.39 -30.18
C ASN A 111 -14.99 -22.10 -29.36
N TYR A 112 -14.83 -20.93 -29.98
CA TYR A 112 -14.79 -19.62 -29.29
C TYR A 112 -16.00 -19.39 -28.37
N ALA A 113 -17.21 -19.73 -28.84
CA ALA A 113 -18.42 -19.56 -28.04
C ALA A 113 -18.41 -20.45 -26.77
N THR A 114 -17.97 -21.71 -26.91
CA THR A 114 -17.91 -22.66 -25.79
C THR A 114 -16.83 -22.31 -24.77
N VAL A 115 -15.64 -21.90 -25.23
CA VAL A 115 -14.54 -21.43 -24.36
C VAL A 115 -14.96 -20.18 -23.59
N LYS A 116 -15.67 -19.24 -24.25
CA LYS A 116 -16.19 -18.04 -23.60
C LYS A 116 -17.27 -18.36 -22.57
N GLN A 117 -18.15 -19.32 -22.85
CA GLN A 117 -19.13 -19.80 -21.88
C GLN A 117 -18.46 -20.44 -20.66
N LEU A 118 -17.39 -21.21 -20.89
CA LEU A 118 -16.57 -21.80 -19.82
C LEU A 118 -15.88 -20.74 -18.95
N ASP A 119 -15.28 -19.72 -19.57
CA ASP A 119 -14.62 -18.62 -18.85
C ASP A 119 -15.62 -17.87 -17.96
N ASN A 120 -16.79 -17.55 -18.50
CA ASN A 120 -17.88 -16.90 -17.75
C ASN A 120 -18.35 -17.76 -16.57
N ARG A 121 -18.64 -19.05 -16.79
CA ARG A 121 -19.07 -19.95 -15.72
C ARG A 121 -17.99 -20.15 -14.66
N CYS A 122 -16.72 -20.22 -15.05
CA CYS A 122 -15.61 -20.29 -14.10
C CYS A 122 -15.55 -19.03 -13.23
N LEU A 123 -15.77 -17.86 -13.82
CA LEU A 123 -15.80 -16.59 -13.10
C LEU A 123 -16.99 -16.49 -12.14
N GLU A 124 -18.16 -16.98 -12.55
CA GLU A 124 -19.36 -17.07 -11.70
C GLU A 124 -19.10 -17.92 -10.45
N VAL A 125 -18.51 -19.12 -10.62
CA VAL A 125 -18.18 -20.01 -9.49
C VAL A 125 -17.12 -19.40 -8.57
N MET A 126 -16.14 -18.69 -9.13
CA MET A 126 -15.14 -17.95 -8.33
C MET A 126 -15.78 -16.82 -7.51
N ASN A 127 -16.71 -16.08 -8.09
CA ASN A 127 -17.43 -15.01 -7.40
C ASN A 127 -18.31 -15.57 -6.27
N ALA A 128 -19.06 -16.64 -6.53
CA ALA A 128 -19.87 -17.31 -5.50
C ALA A 128 -19.03 -17.80 -4.31
N LEU A 129 -17.84 -18.35 -4.57
CA LEU A 129 -16.91 -18.76 -3.51
C LEU A 129 -16.41 -17.56 -2.68
N GLN A 130 -16.18 -16.41 -3.33
CA GLN A 130 -15.68 -15.21 -2.68
C GLN A 130 -16.77 -14.48 -1.88
N GLU A 131 -17.98 -14.38 -2.42
CA GLU A 131 -19.15 -13.78 -1.73
C GLU A 131 -19.43 -14.47 -0.41
N VAL A 132 -19.50 -15.81 -0.39
CA VAL A 132 -19.73 -16.55 0.86
C VAL A 132 -18.56 -16.43 1.84
N ALA A 133 -17.32 -16.34 1.34
CA ALA A 133 -16.17 -16.11 2.21
C ALA A 133 -16.18 -14.71 2.86
N ASP A 134 -16.71 -13.71 2.15
CA ASP A 134 -16.85 -12.34 2.65
C ASP A 134 -18.06 -12.22 3.60
N GLU A 135 -19.16 -12.93 3.34
CA GLU A 135 -20.30 -13.07 4.27
C GLU A 135 -19.89 -13.73 5.60
N SER A 136 -19.13 -14.83 5.56
CA SER A 136 -18.60 -15.48 6.78
C SER A 136 -17.65 -14.57 7.56
N ARG A 137 -16.92 -13.67 6.90
CA ARG A 137 -16.09 -12.66 7.57
C ARG A 137 -16.96 -11.61 8.28
N CYS A 138 -18.02 -11.13 7.63
CA CYS A 138 -18.96 -10.18 8.23
C CYS A 138 -19.74 -10.76 9.42
N GLN A 139 -20.05 -12.07 9.41
CA GLN A 139 -20.73 -12.74 10.53
C GLN A 139 -19.80 -13.10 11.70
N SER A 140 -18.49 -13.15 11.47
CA SER A 140 -17.47 -13.35 12.54
C SER A 140 -17.08 -12.05 13.26
N ASP A 141 -17.52 -10.91 12.73
CA ASP A 141 -17.53 -9.63 13.44
C ASP A 141 -18.83 -9.57 14.27
N PRO A 142 -18.79 -9.31 15.60
CA PRO A 142 -20.02 -9.26 16.39
C PRO A 142 -20.97 -8.19 15.84
N GLU A 143 -22.22 -8.57 15.65
CA GLU A 143 -23.32 -7.71 15.19
C GLU A 143 -23.40 -6.45 16.09
N PRO A 144 -23.84 -5.28 15.57
CA PRO A 144 -23.68 -4.00 16.25
C PRO A 144 -24.38 -3.86 17.60
N GLU A 145 -25.33 -4.74 17.94
CA GLU A 145 -26.00 -4.74 19.24
C GLU A 145 -25.11 -5.28 20.37
N ASP A 146 -24.30 -6.32 20.13
CA ASP A 146 -23.34 -6.83 21.13
C ASP A 146 -22.20 -5.84 21.38
N ARG A 147 -21.84 -5.03 20.37
CA ARG A 147 -20.87 -3.93 20.51
C ARG A 147 -21.44 -2.78 21.35
N ARG A 148 -22.71 -2.43 21.16
CA ARG A 148 -23.40 -1.39 21.95
C ARG A 148 -23.64 -1.83 23.38
N GLU A 149 -24.05 -3.07 23.64
CA GLU A 149 -24.19 -3.57 25.01
C GLU A 149 -22.84 -3.75 25.74
N ALA A 150 -21.75 -4.00 25.00
CA ALA A 150 -20.41 -4.05 25.56
C ALA A 150 -19.81 -2.65 25.79
N GLU A 151 -20.18 -1.66 24.98
CA GLU A 151 -19.85 -0.25 25.18
C GLU A 151 -20.67 0.36 26.32
N ASP A 152 -21.98 0.09 26.40
CA ASP A 152 -22.87 0.52 27.49
C ASP A 152 -22.48 -0.14 28.83
N ARG A 153 -22.04 -1.41 28.83
CA ARG A 153 -21.47 -2.05 30.04
C ARG A 153 -20.15 -1.43 30.47
N ARG A 154 -19.30 -1.02 29.51
CA ARG A 154 -18.03 -0.34 29.79
C ARG A 154 -18.24 1.09 30.27
N GLU A 155 -19.19 1.83 29.68
CA GLU A 155 -19.60 3.16 30.14
C GLU A 155 -20.28 3.11 31.52
N ALA A 156 -21.12 2.09 31.80
CA ALA A 156 -21.74 1.92 33.11
C ALA A 156 -20.76 1.50 34.22
N GLU A 157 -19.65 0.84 33.87
CA GLU A 157 -18.53 0.58 34.78
C GLU A 157 -17.59 1.79 34.94
N GLU A 158 -17.55 2.71 33.96
CA GLU A 158 -16.78 3.96 34.01
C GLU A 158 -17.50 5.08 34.80
N ILE A 159 -18.81 4.95 35.06
CA ILE A 159 -19.62 5.96 35.78
C ILE A 159 -19.62 5.79 37.33
N ARG A 160 -18.97 4.77 37.91
CA ARG A 160 -18.81 4.66 39.39
C ARG A 160 -17.49 5.24 39.93
N GLU A 161 -17.51 6.57 40.02
CA GLU A 161 -16.90 7.48 41.03
C GLU A 161 -15.36 7.70 41.13
N PRO A 162 -14.90 8.87 41.67
CA PRO A 162 -15.37 10.25 41.43
C PRO A 162 -14.22 11.27 41.20
N GLU A 163 -14.59 12.40 40.57
CA GLU A 163 -14.08 13.78 40.67
C GLU A 163 -12.60 14.07 41.05
N GLU A 164 -11.83 14.61 40.09
CA GLU A 164 -11.12 15.91 40.22
C GLU A 164 -10.27 16.19 38.95
N ARG A 165 -10.77 17.03 38.03
CA ARG A 165 -9.91 17.83 37.14
C ARG A 165 -10.53 19.20 36.89
N ARG A 166 -9.88 20.22 37.47
CA ARG A 166 -9.97 21.62 37.05
C ARG A 166 -9.16 21.83 35.77
N GLU A 167 -9.74 22.57 34.84
CA GLU A 167 -9.14 23.04 33.60
C GLU A 167 -8.08 24.14 33.87
N ILE A 168 -6.94 24.07 33.16
CA ILE A 168 -6.08 25.23 32.91
C ILE A 168 -5.73 25.29 31.42
N ASN A 169 -6.10 26.43 30.85
CA ASN A 169 -5.88 27.03 29.53
C ASN A 169 -4.54 26.73 28.78
N PRO A 170 -4.57 26.70 27.43
CA PRO A 170 -3.40 26.94 26.59
C PRO A 170 -3.25 28.43 26.27
N GLN A 171 -2.16 29.05 26.72
CA GLN A 171 -1.76 30.39 26.24
C GLN A 171 -0.96 30.27 24.95
N ILE A 172 -1.65 30.59 23.85
CA ILE A 172 -1.08 30.87 22.54
C ILE A 172 -0.60 32.32 22.54
N ASN A 173 0.71 32.53 22.38
CA ASN A 173 1.26 33.80 21.92
C ASN A 173 1.67 33.66 20.46
N ARG A 174 0.93 34.30 19.55
CA ARG A 174 1.52 34.86 18.33
C ARG A 174 0.70 36.04 17.83
N THR A 175 1.29 37.22 17.96
CA THR A 175 0.74 38.52 17.57
C THR A 175 1.17 38.87 16.14
N LEU A 176 0.15 39.06 15.28
CA LEU A 176 -0.07 40.07 14.23
C LEU A 176 0.92 40.30 13.07
N MET A 177 0.35 40.38 11.86
CA MET A 177 0.18 41.58 10.99
C MET A 177 -0.55 41.13 9.69
N HIS A 178 -1.87 41.32 9.59
CA HIS A 178 -2.59 42.35 8.81
C HIS A 178 -2.55 42.21 7.27
N ALA A 179 -3.72 41.94 6.66
CA ALA A 179 -4.31 42.75 5.59
C ALA A 179 -5.73 42.26 5.25
N ASP A 180 -6.70 43.10 5.60
CA ASP A 180 -7.94 43.50 4.91
C ASP A 180 -8.74 42.51 4.05
N THR A 181 -10.07 42.49 4.26
CA THR A 181 -11.07 42.88 3.24
C THR A 181 -12.52 42.67 3.73
N ILE A 182 -13.22 43.81 3.88
CA ILE A 182 -14.64 44.12 3.56
C ILE A 182 -15.77 43.66 4.51
N GLN A 183 -16.47 44.69 5.02
CA GLN A 183 -17.85 44.65 5.52
C GLN A 183 -18.85 44.68 4.37
N ILE A 184 -19.93 43.89 4.42
CA ILE A 184 -21.28 44.33 4.00
C ILE A 184 -22.31 43.68 4.93
N THR A 185 -23.06 44.52 5.64
CA THR A 185 -24.29 44.22 6.38
C THR A 185 -25.53 44.45 5.49
N ARG A 186 -26.61 43.70 5.74
CA ARG A 186 -27.98 44.21 5.54
C ARG A 186 -28.99 43.53 6.48
N GLY A 187 -29.72 44.36 7.24
CA GLY A 187 -30.91 44.03 8.05
C GLY A 187 -30.57 43.53 9.45
N GLU A 188 -30.54 44.40 10.48
CA GLU A 188 -31.68 44.82 11.32
C GLU A 188 -32.37 43.65 12.05
N GLU A 189 -31.94 43.40 13.30
CA GLU A 189 -32.81 43.25 14.47
C GLU A 189 -31.94 43.18 15.75
N THR A 190 -32.17 44.13 16.66
CA THR A 190 -31.50 44.25 17.96
C THR A 190 -32.18 43.38 19.01
N GLN A 191 -31.43 42.51 19.69
CA GLN A 191 -31.76 41.99 21.02
C GLN A 191 -30.55 42.13 21.95
N GLU A 192 -30.81 42.68 23.15
CA GLU A 192 -29.82 43.03 24.17
C GLU A 192 -29.17 41.78 24.78
N ILE A 193 -27.83 41.74 24.79
CA ILE A 193 -27.02 40.70 25.45
C ILE A 193 -26.44 41.31 26.75
N PRO A 194 -26.49 40.63 27.91
CA PRO A 194 -26.00 41.17 29.17
C PRO A 194 -24.47 41.42 29.16
N ASN A 195 -24.07 42.47 29.88
CA ASN A 195 -22.72 43.04 29.92
C ASN A 195 -21.63 41.98 30.28
N LEU A 196 -20.61 41.89 29.42
CA LEU A 196 -19.39 41.06 29.58
C LEU A 196 -18.68 41.26 30.93
N GLN A 197 -18.88 42.41 31.58
CA GLN A 197 -18.28 42.70 32.88
C GLN A 197 -18.83 41.77 33.99
N THR A 198 -20.12 41.45 33.97
CA THR A 198 -20.78 40.61 34.99
C THR A 198 -20.33 39.15 34.91
N PHE A 199 -19.92 38.70 33.72
CA PHE A 199 -19.40 37.36 33.49
C PHE A 199 -17.97 37.20 34.03
N VAL A 200 -17.12 38.21 33.84
CA VAL A 200 -15.72 38.21 34.31
C VAL A 200 -15.63 38.26 35.84
N ASP A 201 -16.52 39.00 36.49
CA ASP A 201 -16.54 39.10 37.95
C ASP A 201 -17.02 37.80 38.63
N ASN A 202 -17.89 37.03 37.97
CA ASN A 202 -18.33 35.72 38.45
C ASN A 202 -17.22 34.65 38.35
N ILE A 203 -16.39 34.67 37.29
CA ILE A 203 -15.25 33.74 37.16
C ILE A 203 -14.17 34.03 38.21
N ARG A 204 -13.96 35.30 38.58
CA ARG A 204 -12.97 35.66 39.61
C ARG A 204 -13.38 35.20 41.02
N ARG A 205 -14.68 35.17 41.32
CA ARG A 205 -15.19 34.67 42.63
C ARG A 205 -15.04 33.16 42.80
N LEU A 206 -15.11 32.37 41.73
CA LEU A 206 -14.99 30.91 41.80
C LEU A 206 -13.54 30.41 41.95
N ASN A 207 -12.54 31.27 41.77
CA ASN A 207 -11.12 30.88 41.77
C ASN A 207 -10.36 31.23 43.07
N LEU A 208 -11.03 31.76 44.11
CA LEU A 208 -10.38 32.22 45.35
C LEU A 208 -10.55 31.29 46.57
N GLU A 209 -11.23 30.15 46.44
CA GLU A 209 -11.31 29.15 47.50
C GLU A 209 -10.67 27.83 47.07
N SER A 210 -9.35 27.70 47.28
CA SER A 210 -8.65 26.42 47.59
C SER A 210 -7.14 26.62 47.65
N SER A 211 -6.61 26.63 48.87
CA SER A 211 -5.19 26.37 49.17
C SER A 211 -4.99 24.86 49.42
N PRO A 212 -3.74 24.35 49.38
CA PRO A 212 -3.42 23.01 48.89
C PRO A 212 -3.42 21.94 49.98
N ALA A 213 -3.99 20.78 49.68
CA ALA A 213 -3.69 19.54 50.38
C ALA A 213 -2.99 18.60 49.40
N THR A 214 -1.83 18.12 49.81
CA THR A 214 -0.93 17.18 49.16
C THR A 214 -1.64 15.93 48.62
N ASN A 215 -1.50 15.62 47.33
CA ASN A 215 -1.59 14.25 46.81
C ASN A 215 -0.70 14.10 45.56
N ASN A 216 0.34 13.28 45.70
CA ASN A 216 1.22 12.85 44.61
C ASN A 216 0.44 11.88 43.70
N THR A 217 -0.11 12.37 42.59
CA THR A 217 -0.67 11.50 41.55
C THR A 217 0.34 11.38 40.42
N GLN A 218 0.96 10.19 40.34
CA GLN A 218 1.85 9.78 39.25
C GLN A 218 1.17 10.00 37.89
N LEU A 219 1.80 10.83 37.06
CA LEU A 219 1.49 10.97 35.65
C LEU A 219 1.75 9.64 34.95
N SER A 220 0.72 9.02 34.37
CA SER A 220 0.81 7.73 33.68
C SER A 220 1.76 7.83 32.48
N SER A 221 3.01 7.40 32.67
CA SER A 221 3.97 7.26 31.59
C SER A 221 3.43 6.25 30.57
N ALA A 222 3.39 6.62 29.28
CA ALA A 222 3.20 5.66 28.19
C ALA A 222 4.08 4.43 28.45
N LYS A 223 3.50 3.23 28.45
CA LYS A 223 4.20 1.99 28.85
C LYS A 223 5.49 1.83 28.05
N SER A 224 6.64 2.06 28.68
CA SER A 224 7.95 1.92 28.05
C SER A 224 8.20 0.43 27.76
N ILE A 225 8.27 0.08 26.48
CA ILE A 225 8.60 -1.29 26.04
C ILE A 225 10.13 -1.40 25.96
N PRO A 226 10.76 -2.31 26.72
CA PRO A 226 12.21 -2.50 26.68
C PRO A 226 12.75 -2.82 25.28
N VAL A 227 13.97 -2.37 25.00
CA VAL A 227 14.63 -2.49 23.68
C VAL A 227 14.72 -3.94 23.20
N CYS A 228 14.93 -4.90 24.10
CA CYS A 228 14.95 -6.33 23.76
C CYS A 228 13.66 -6.85 23.11
N LYS A 229 12.51 -6.20 23.34
CA LYS A 229 11.20 -6.58 22.77
C LYS A 229 10.90 -5.90 21.43
N TRP A 230 11.84 -5.10 20.89
CA TRP A 230 11.62 -4.35 19.66
C TRP A 230 11.67 -5.23 18.41
N ASN A 231 12.26 -6.43 18.51
CA ASN A 231 12.48 -7.36 17.40
C ASN A 231 13.19 -6.71 16.19
N VAL A 232 14.06 -5.73 16.47
CA VAL A 232 14.95 -5.08 15.50
C VAL A 232 16.37 -5.43 15.88
N TYR A 233 17.14 -5.93 14.92
CA TYR A 233 18.54 -6.24 15.11
C TYR A 233 19.34 -6.04 13.82
N PHE A 234 20.61 -5.69 13.96
CA PHE A 234 21.56 -5.56 12.87
C PHE A 234 22.57 -6.71 12.95
N ASP A 235 22.71 -7.46 11.86
CA ASP A 235 23.56 -8.67 11.78
C ASP A 235 24.94 -8.38 11.13
N GLY A 236 25.08 -7.20 10.51
CA GLY A 236 26.24 -6.82 9.68
C GLY A 236 26.06 -7.11 8.19
N ASP A 237 24.97 -7.76 7.78
CA ASP A 237 24.66 -8.05 6.38
C ASP A 237 23.89 -6.88 5.72
N LEU A 238 24.61 -6.11 4.90
CA LEU A 238 24.10 -4.97 4.13
C LEU A 238 22.97 -5.34 3.15
N LYS A 239 22.82 -6.62 2.77
CA LYS A 239 21.79 -7.07 1.83
C LYS A 239 20.40 -7.20 2.45
N LYS A 240 20.33 -7.44 3.77
CA LYS A 240 19.04 -7.60 4.47
C LYS A 240 18.51 -6.26 4.95
N MET A 241 19.34 -5.49 5.66
CA MET A 241 18.99 -4.19 6.21
C MET A 241 20.23 -3.31 6.22
N GLY A 242 20.22 -2.23 5.44
CA GLY A 242 21.32 -1.27 5.44
C GLY A 242 21.44 -0.54 6.78
N VAL A 243 22.65 -0.09 7.10
CA VAL A 243 22.98 0.62 8.36
C VAL A 243 22.05 1.82 8.58
N ASN A 244 21.84 2.66 7.57
CA ASN A 244 20.99 3.85 7.67
C ASN A 244 19.52 3.49 7.89
N SER A 245 18.99 2.46 7.22
CA SER A 245 17.63 1.95 7.46
C SER A 245 17.46 1.40 8.88
N PHE A 246 18.47 0.72 9.41
CA PHE A 246 18.45 0.22 10.79
C PHE A 246 18.43 1.38 11.80
N LEU A 247 19.30 2.38 11.63
CA LEU A 247 19.36 3.54 12.50
C LEU A 247 18.06 4.35 12.51
N GLU A 248 17.48 4.59 11.33
CA GLU A 248 16.18 5.25 11.17
C GLU A 248 15.10 4.50 11.95
N ARG A 249 15.04 3.17 11.79
CA ARG A 249 14.06 2.34 12.49
C ARG A 249 14.23 2.36 14.01
N VAL A 250 15.47 2.37 14.51
CA VAL A 250 15.76 2.44 15.94
C VAL A 250 15.30 3.79 16.52
N GLU A 251 15.52 4.89 15.80
CA GLU A 251 15.10 6.22 16.24
C GLU A 251 13.57 6.37 16.26
N GLU A 252 12.87 5.86 15.25
CA GLU A 252 11.40 5.80 15.24
C GLU A 252 10.85 5.08 16.48
N LEU A 253 11.44 3.92 16.82
CA LEU A 253 10.99 3.12 17.95
C LEU A 253 11.33 3.78 19.29
N ARG A 254 12.46 4.50 19.36
CA ARG A 254 12.87 5.30 20.52
C ARG A 254 11.85 6.41 20.79
N ILE A 255 11.49 7.18 19.77
CA ILE A 255 10.50 8.26 19.86
C ILE A 255 9.14 7.68 20.26
N ALA A 256 8.68 6.62 19.58
CA ALA A 256 7.37 6.01 19.85
C ALA A 256 7.23 5.45 21.28
N ARG A 257 8.33 5.07 21.92
CA ARG A 257 8.36 4.47 23.27
C ARG A 257 8.93 5.39 24.35
N ASN A 258 9.23 6.65 23.99
CA ASN A 258 9.81 7.65 24.87
C ASN A 258 11.07 7.16 25.61
N ILE A 259 11.96 6.45 24.91
CA ILE A 259 13.23 5.99 25.49
C ILE A 259 14.26 7.11 25.40
N THR A 260 15.00 7.34 26.48
CA THR A 260 16.09 8.32 26.49
C THR A 260 17.35 7.75 25.85
N TYR A 261 18.20 8.59 25.24
CA TYR A 261 19.44 8.12 24.62
C TYR A 261 20.36 7.32 25.56
N PRO A 262 20.55 7.69 26.85
CA PRO A 262 21.34 6.87 27.77
C PRO A 262 20.77 5.47 28.00
N GLN A 263 19.44 5.34 28.09
CA GLN A 263 18.77 4.05 28.20
C GLN A 263 18.95 3.20 26.93
N LEU A 264 18.88 3.85 25.76
CA LEU A 264 19.11 3.19 24.47
C LEU A 264 20.55 2.67 24.37
N VAL A 265 21.54 3.49 24.71
CA VAL A 265 22.95 3.07 24.73
C VAL A 265 23.17 1.93 25.73
N ASN A 266 22.56 1.96 26.91
CA ASN A 266 22.70 0.89 27.91
C ASN A 266 22.14 -0.46 27.43
N SER A 267 21.07 -0.44 26.64
CA SER A 267 20.41 -1.63 26.09
C SER A 267 20.78 -1.92 24.63
N ALA A 268 21.72 -1.18 24.04
CA ALA A 268 22.07 -1.30 22.63
C ALA A 268 22.69 -2.66 22.25
N ILE A 269 23.16 -3.45 23.23
CA ILE A 269 23.64 -4.82 22.96
C ILE A 269 22.56 -5.72 22.35
N ASP A 270 21.29 -5.48 22.69
CA ASP A 270 20.15 -6.26 22.20
C ASP A 270 19.82 -5.96 20.72
N LEU A 271 20.35 -4.84 20.19
CA LEU A 271 20.14 -4.40 18.82
C LEU A 271 21.12 -5.04 17.83
N PHE A 272 22.12 -5.81 18.28
CA PHE A 272 23.14 -6.39 17.43
C PHE A 272 23.14 -7.92 17.51
N LYS A 273 23.33 -8.57 16.35
CA LYS A 273 23.51 -10.03 16.22
C LYS A 273 24.68 -10.34 15.29
N GLY A 274 25.10 -11.61 15.27
CA GLY A 274 26.16 -12.11 14.38
C GLY A 274 27.44 -11.27 14.39
N GLN A 275 27.89 -10.86 13.20
CA GLN A 275 29.15 -10.14 13.02
C GLN A 275 29.12 -8.76 13.66
N ALA A 276 27.98 -8.07 13.61
CA ALA A 276 27.81 -6.76 14.22
C ALA A 276 27.89 -6.82 15.76
N LEU A 277 27.45 -7.91 16.37
CA LEU A 277 27.59 -8.09 17.82
C LEU A 277 29.05 -8.26 18.25
N ILE A 278 29.86 -8.97 17.44
CA ILE A 278 31.30 -9.13 17.70
C ILE A 278 31.98 -7.76 17.65
N TRP A 279 31.70 -6.99 16.59
CA TRP A 279 32.18 -5.61 16.47
C TRP A 279 31.75 -4.75 17.66
N TYR A 280 30.47 -4.77 18.02
CA TYR A 280 29.95 -3.94 19.11
C TYR A 280 30.63 -4.24 20.45
N ARG A 281 30.94 -5.51 20.74
CA ARG A 281 31.68 -5.90 21.95
C ARG A 281 33.09 -5.29 22.00
N ALA A 282 33.74 -5.09 20.87
CA ALA A 282 35.07 -4.48 20.79
C ALA A 282 35.03 -2.95 21.00
N VAL A 283 33.98 -2.28 20.51
CA VAL A 283 33.87 -0.80 20.57
C VAL A 283 33.08 -0.32 21.80
N ARG A 284 32.36 -1.20 22.51
CA ARG A 284 31.49 -0.86 23.65
C ARG A 284 32.15 0.01 24.72
N GLN A 285 33.43 -0.22 25.04
CA GLN A 285 34.14 0.52 26.09
C GLN A 285 34.52 1.95 25.67
N LYS A 286 34.57 2.22 24.35
CA LYS A 286 34.92 3.53 23.79
C LYS A 286 33.71 4.45 23.68
N ILE A 287 32.52 3.88 23.51
CA ILE A 287 31.28 4.58 23.21
C ILE A 287 30.53 4.92 24.49
N ARG A 288 30.19 6.21 24.67
CA ARG A 288 29.39 6.71 25.80
C ARG A 288 28.09 7.35 25.36
N THR A 289 28.04 7.88 24.16
CA THR A 289 26.87 8.55 23.59
C THR A 289 26.27 7.76 22.43
N TRP A 290 25.01 8.04 22.09
CA TRP A 290 24.36 7.38 20.96
C TRP A 290 24.95 7.87 19.63
N GLU A 291 25.34 9.14 19.59
CA GLU A 291 25.95 9.81 18.46
C GLU A 291 27.33 9.20 18.12
N GLU A 292 28.14 8.91 19.14
CA GLU A 292 29.40 8.17 18.97
C GLU A 292 29.17 6.77 18.40
N LEU A 293 28.15 6.05 18.91
CA LEU A 293 27.80 4.72 18.39
C LEU A 293 27.40 4.78 16.91
N VAL A 294 26.57 5.76 16.54
CA VAL A 294 26.12 5.96 15.16
C VAL A 294 27.31 6.25 14.26
N THR A 295 28.24 7.09 14.71
CA THR A 295 29.42 7.48 13.92
C THR A 295 30.33 6.28 13.67
N GLU A 296 30.70 5.54 14.73
CA GLU A 296 31.54 4.33 14.63
C GLU A 296 30.85 3.22 13.80
N LEU A 297 29.53 3.07 13.94
CA LEU A 297 28.76 2.09 13.17
C LEU A 297 28.79 2.42 11.68
N LYS A 298 28.62 3.71 11.33
CA LYS A 298 28.72 4.16 9.94
C LYS A 298 30.12 3.97 9.39
N ASP A 299 31.15 4.35 10.14
CA ASP A 299 32.55 4.21 9.74
C ASP A 299 32.96 2.75 9.46
N THR A 300 32.49 1.82 10.28
CA THR A 300 32.86 0.39 10.12
C THR A 300 32.11 -0.30 8.98
N PHE A 301 30.81 -0.02 8.82
CA PHE A 301 29.93 -0.81 7.93
C PHE A 301 29.55 -0.11 6.63
N LEU A 302 29.85 1.19 6.47
CA LEU A 302 29.68 1.89 5.20
C LEU A 302 31.01 1.98 4.46
N PRO A 303 30.99 1.93 3.11
CA PRO A 303 32.17 2.24 2.31
C PRO A 303 32.65 3.68 2.52
N GLU A 304 33.96 3.93 2.35
CA GLU A 304 34.54 5.27 2.42
C GLU A 304 33.95 6.22 1.35
N ASP A 305 33.57 5.67 0.19
CA ASP A 305 32.96 6.39 -0.94
C ASP A 305 31.42 6.36 -0.92
N TYR A 306 30.82 6.09 0.24
CA TYR A 306 29.36 5.91 0.37
C TYR A 306 28.54 7.07 -0.23
N ASP A 307 28.91 8.32 0.07
CA ASP A 307 28.17 9.49 -0.42
C ASP A 307 28.25 9.61 -1.95
N ASP A 308 29.41 9.33 -2.55
CA ASP A 308 29.60 9.36 -4.00
C ASP A 308 28.85 8.22 -4.70
N ALA A 309 28.90 7.02 -4.12
CA ALA A 309 28.14 5.86 -4.58
C ALA A 309 26.63 6.13 -4.51
N LEU A 310 26.15 6.69 -3.40
CA LEU A 310 24.75 7.07 -3.21
C LEU A 310 24.32 8.18 -4.19
N TRP A 311 25.19 9.15 -4.46
CA TRP A 311 24.93 10.16 -5.48
C TRP A 311 24.76 9.55 -6.87
N ASN A 312 25.57 8.54 -7.22
CA ASN A 312 25.44 7.83 -8.49
C ASN A 312 24.13 7.03 -8.54
N GLU A 313 23.73 6.40 -7.45
CA GLU A 313 22.44 5.72 -7.32
C GLU A 313 21.27 6.71 -7.51
N ILE A 314 21.30 7.86 -6.84
CA ILE A 314 20.31 8.93 -6.95
C ILE A 314 20.21 9.43 -8.41
N ARG A 315 21.35 9.64 -9.08
CA ARG A 315 21.37 10.10 -10.48
C ARG A 315 20.86 9.04 -11.45
N ALA A 316 21.09 7.75 -11.16
CA ALA A 316 20.64 6.63 -11.98
C ALA A 316 19.20 6.19 -11.68
N ARG A 317 18.60 6.68 -10.58
CA ARG A 317 17.22 6.35 -10.21
C ARG A 317 16.23 7.09 -11.10
N TYR A 318 15.61 6.35 -12.02
CA TYR A 318 14.48 6.79 -12.83
C TYR A 318 13.16 6.31 -12.23
N GLN A 319 12.08 7.07 -12.43
CA GLN A 319 10.74 6.61 -12.08
C GLN A 319 10.38 5.35 -12.87
N GLY A 320 10.01 4.27 -12.18
CA GLY A 320 9.63 2.99 -12.81
C GLY A 320 8.30 3.10 -13.58
N ALA A 321 8.06 2.21 -14.56
CA ALA A 321 6.88 2.25 -15.44
C ALA A 321 5.53 2.25 -14.68
N GLU A 322 5.42 1.41 -13.66
CA GLU A 322 4.24 1.24 -12.81
C GLU A 322 4.36 2.00 -11.47
N GLU A 323 5.43 2.76 -11.29
CA GLU A 323 5.68 3.47 -10.04
C GLU A 323 4.91 4.81 -10.01
N LYS A 324 4.04 4.96 -9.00
CA LYS A 324 3.34 6.23 -8.76
C LYS A 324 4.35 7.37 -8.52
N PRO A 325 4.21 8.55 -9.14
CA PRO A 325 5.09 9.70 -8.93
C PRO A 325 5.20 10.10 -7.46
N SER A 326 4.10 10.01 -6.69
CA SER A 326 4.11 10.33 -5.26
C SER A 326 5.07 9.43 -4.47
N VAL A 327 5.08 8.13 -4.80
CA VAL A 327 5.95 7.14 -4.16
C VAL A 327 7.40 7.34 -4.61
N TYR A 328 7.61 7.58 -5.91
CA TYR A 328 8.93 7.92 -6.45
C TYR A 328 9.54 9.17 -5.80
N ILE A 329 8.77 10.26 -5.68
CA ILE A 329 9.22 11.51 -5.05
C ILE A 329 9.56 11.27 -3.58
N ALA A 330 8.76 10.49 -2.86
CA ALA A 330 9.06 10.10 -1.48
C ALA A 330 10.35 9.28 -1.40
N ALA A 331 10.54 8.28 -2.27
CA ALA A 331 11.76 7.49 -2.32
C ALA A 331 13.00 8.36 -2.60
N MET A 332 12.93 9.26 -3.58
CA MET A 332 14.00 10.22 -3.87
C MET A 332 14.29 11.14 -2.67
N THR A 333 13.26 11.63 -1.99
CA THR A 333 13.40 12.46 -0.79
C THR A 333 14.13 11.71 0.33
N ASN A 334 13.81 10.44 0.52
CA ASN A 334 14.50 9.57 1.48
C ASN A 334 15.96 9.34 1.11
N LEU A 335 16.29 9.15 -0.17
CA LEU A 335 17.68 9.05 -0.62
C LEU A 335 18.45 10.35 -0.36
N PHE A 336 17.86 11.51 -0.61
CA PHE A 336 18.50 12.80 -0.33
C PHE A 336 18.74 13.03 1.17
N ASN A 337 17.85 12.55 2.04
CA ASN A 337 18.02 12.63 3.49
C ASN A 337 19.12 11.70 4.03
N ARG A 338 19.59 10.73 3.23
CA ARG A 338 20.67 9.79 3.61
C ARG A 338 22.07 10.30 3.29
N LEU A 339 22.19 11.36 2.48
CA LEU A 339 23.46 12.03 2.21
C LEU A 339 23.93 12.77 3.45
N THR A 340 25.25 12.81 3.67
CA THR A 340 25.83 13.60 4.77
C THR A 340 25.45 15.08 4.67
N ILE A 341 25.44 15.61 3.45
CA ILE A 341 24.98 16.98 3.16
C ILE A 341 23.76 16.90 2.26
N LYS A 342 22.62 17.35 2.79
CA LYS A 342 21.38 17.40 2.03
C LYS A 342 21.49 18.43 0.91
N PRO A 343 21.21 18.06 -0.36
CA PRO A 343 21.24 19.00 -1.48
C PRO A 343 20.15 20.06 -1.35
N SER A 344 20.31 21.19 -2.04
CA SER A 344 19.29 22.24 -2.03
C SER A 344 17.97 21.76 -2.64
N GLU A 345 16.85 22.37 -2.24
CA GLU A 345 15.54 21.98 -2.76
C GLU A 345 15.45 22.14 -4.30
N TRP A 346 16.13 23.14 -4.84
CA TRP A 346 16.21 23.35 -6.28
C TRP A 346 16.99 22.23 -6.99
N GLU A 347 18.13 21.78 -6.44
CA GLU A 347 18.89 20.66 -7.01
C GLU A 347 18.12 19.35 -6.93
N GLN A 348 17.44 19.10 -5.81
CA GLN A 348 16.54 17.95 -5.65
C GLN A 348 15.46 17.97 -6.73
N LEU A 349 14.77 19.11 -6.89
CA LEU A 349 13.73 19.28 -7.90
C LEU A 349 14.26 19.05 -9.31
N LYS A 350 15.43 19.60 -9.64
CA LYS A 350 16.07 19.46 -10.94
C LYS A 350 16.34 18.00 -11.27
N LEU A 351 16.87 17.23 -10.32
CA LEU A 351 17.16 15.80 -10.49
C LEU A 351 15.87 14.97 -10.58
N ILE A 352 14.92 15.18 -9.67
CA ILE A 352 13.63 14.48 -9.67
C ILE A 352 12.94 14.70 -11.02
N ARG A 353 12.80 15.96 -11.47
CA ARG A 353 12.17 16.33 -12.75
C ARG A 353 12.90 15.74 -13.96
N LYS A 354 14.24 15.70 -13.92
CA LYS A 354 15.06 15.10 -14.99
C LYS A 354 14.82 13.59 -15.11
N ASN A 355 14.49 12.89 -14.03
CA ASN A 355 14.37 11.44 -14.00
C ASN A 355 12.92 10.91 -13.92
N LEU A 356 11.93 11.81 -13.88
CA LEU A 356 10.50 11.48 -14.02
C LEU A 356 10.18 10.81 -15.36
N GLN A 357 9.05 10.10 -15.45
CA GLN A 357 8.62 9.52 -16.72
C GLN A 357 8.32 10.59 -17.79
N PRO A 358 8.47 10.26 -19.09
CA PRO A 358 8.18 11.18 -20.19
C PRO A 358 6.78 11.77 -20.17
N TYR A 359 5.75 11.01 -19.74
CA TYR A 359 4.38 11.48 -19.63
C TYR A 359 4.28 12.73 -18.75
N PHE A 360 4.77 12.64 -17.51
CA PHE A 360 4.74 13.77 -16.58
C PHE A 360 5.67 14.89 -17.02
N LYS A 361 6.87 14.57 -17.54
CA LYS A 361 7.80 15.58 -18.06
C LYS A 361 7.18 16.47 -19.15
N THR A 362 6.45 15.85 -20.07
CA THR A 362 5.81 16.55 -21.19
C THR A 362 4.71 17.49 -20.67
N ASN A 363 3.87 17.01 -19.77
CA ASN A 363 2.78 17.80 -19.20
C ASN A 363 3.27 18.91 -18.25
N LEU A 364 4.39 18.71 -17.57
CA LEU A 364 4.99 19.68 -16.65
C LEU A 364 6.00 20.61 -17.32
N ALA A 365 6.21 20.49 -18.64
CA ALA A 365 7.24 21.24 -19.36
C ALA A 365 7.02 22.76 -19.27
N LEU A 366 5.76 23.19 -19.41
CA LEU A 366 5.35 24.60 -19.42
C LEU A 366 5.10 25.17 -18.01
N THR A 367 5.15 24.34 -16.97
CA THR A 367 4.88 24.77 -15.60
C THR A 367 6.18 25.12 -14.88
N SER A 368 6.23 26.32 -14.29
CA SER A 368 7.30 26.72 -13.38
C SER A 368 7.01 26.14 -12.00
N ILE A 369 7.84 25.19 -11.57
CA ILE A 369 7.69 24.51 -10.27
C ILE A 369 8.87 24.93 -9.41
N ARG A 370 8.60 25.39 -8.18
CA ARG A 370 9.65 25.92 -7.28
C ARG A 370 9.94 25.00 -6.10
N THR A 371 8.99 24.16 -5.72
CA THR A 371 9.11 23.29 -4.54
C THR A 371 8.83 21.83 -4.87
N VAL A 372 9.39 20.92 -4.09
CA VAL A 372 9.14 19.48 -4.24
C VAL A 372 7.68 19.14 -3.91
N GLY A 373 7.07 19.88 -2.97
CA GLY A 373 5.65 19.74 -2.61
C GLY A 373 4.71 20.10 -3.76
N GLU A 374 4.97 21.21 -4.45
CA GLU A 374 4.22 21.63 -5.64
C GLU A 374 4.35 20.61 -6.78
N LEU A 375 5.56 20.08 -7.01
CA LEU A 375 5.77 19.01 -7.99
C LEU A 375 4.90 17.79 -7.68
N ASN A 376 4.86 17.36 -6.42
CA ASN A 376 4.08 16.22 -5.98
C ASN A 376 2.58 16.45 -6.20
N PHE A 377 2.07 17.63 -5.84
CA PHE A 377 0.68 18.01 -6.07
C PHE A 377 0.31 17.96 -7.56
N LEU A 378 1.13 18.54 -8.43
CA LEU A 378 0.89 18.53 -9.88
C LEU A 378 0.95 17.13 -10.47
N CYS A 379 1.88 16.29 -9.99
CA CYS A 379 1.96 14.89 -10.43
C CYS A 379 0.71 14.10 -10.05
N LYS A 380 0.19 14.26 -8.83
CA LYS A 380 -1.08 13.64 -8.40
C LYS A 380 -2.24 14.07 -9.31
N ARG A 381 -2.36 15.38 -9.57
CA ARG A 381 -3.39 15.90 -10.48
C ARG A 381 -3.28 15.30 -11.89
N LEU A 382 -2.06 15.09 -12.39
CA LEU A 382 -1.85 14.43 -13.68
C LEU A 382 -2.20 12.93 -13.65
N GLU A 383 -2.01 12.24 -12.53
CA GLU A 383 -2.50 10.86 -12.38
C GLU A 383 -4.03 10.80 -12.46
N ASP A 384 -4.72 11.74 -11.82
CA ASP A 384 -6.19 11.82 -11.88
C ASP A 384 -6.67 12.06 -13.31
N VAL A 385 -6.03 12.99 -14.04
CA VAL A 385 -6.33 13.24 -15.46
C VAL A 385 -6.01 12.02 -16.33
N LYS A 386 -4.92 11.30 -16.06
CA LYS A 386 -4.59 10.06 -16.77
C LYS A 386 -5.69 9.01 -16.58
N PHE A 387 -6.21 8.87 -15.36
CA PHE A 387 -7.33 7.97 -15.08
C PHE A 387 -8.62 8.41 -15.77
N GLN A 388 -8.95 9.71 -15.71
CA GLN A 388 -10.12 10.27 -16.41
C GLN A 388 -10.04 10.04 -17.92
N ASN A 389 -8.87 10.27 -18.53
CA ASN A 389 -8.66 10.01 -19.96
C ASN A 389 -8.76 8.52 -20.32
N TYR A 390 -8.36 7.62 -19.42
CA TYR A 390 -8.52 6.18 -19.60
C TYR A 390 -9.99 5.75 -19.56
N VAL A 391 -10.77 6.34 -18.64
CA VAL A 391 -12.21 6.07 -18.51
C VAL A 391 -13.02 6.77 -19.61
N PHE A 392 -12.51 7.86 -20.16
CA PHE A 392 -13.18 8.63 -21.20
C PHE A 392 -13.47 7.77 -22.43
N ARG A 393 -14.75 7.69 -22.77
CA ARG A 393 -15.22 7.08 -24.02
C ARG A 393 -15.88 8.18 -24.82
N ASN A 394 -15.51 8.28 -26.10
CA ASN A 394 -16.27 9.11 -27.03
C ASN A 394 -17.75 8.71 -26.94
N PRO A 395 -18.69 9.67 -26.87
CA PRO A 395 -20.11 9.39 -26.82
C PRO A 395 -20.44 8.48 -28.02
N GLN A 396 -20.82 7.25 -27.73
CA GLN A 396 -21.34 6.35 -28.75
C GLN A 396 -22.68 6.94 -29.17
N LEU A 397 -22.83 7.31 -30.44
CA LEU A 397 -24.09 7.74 -31.05
C LEU A 397 -25.07 6.55 -31.06
N LYS A 398 -25.54 6.11 -29.89
CA LYS A 398 -26.55 5.07 -29.74
C LYS A 398 -27.92 5.75 -29.77
N ASN A 399 -28.55 5.68 -30.94
CA ASN A 399 -30.01 5.74 -31.14
C ASN A 399 -30.78 6.72 -30.24
N SER A 400 -30.29 7.95 -30.12
CA SER A 400 -31.05 9.04 -29.51
C SER A 400 -31.29 10.04 -30.62
N CYS A 401 -32.55 10.26 -30.97
CA CYS A 401 -32.96 11.40 -31.76
C CYS A 401 -32.42 12.64 -31.02
N PRO A 402 -31.35 13.29 -31.50
CA PRO A 402 -30.77 14.42 -30.79
C PRO A 402 -31.83 15.51 -30.77
N LEU A 403 -32.09 16.11 -29.61
CA LEU A 403 -33.04 17.22 -29.50
C LEU A 403 -32.63 18.38 -30.44
N GLU A 404 -31.32 18.55 -30.63
CA GLU A 404 -30.68 19.54 -31.52
C GLU A 404 -29.65 18.84 -32.42
N PRO A 405 -30.07 18.29 -33.57
CA PRO A 405 -29.21 17.52 -34.47
C PRO A 405 -28.16 18.38 -35.22
N ASP A 406 -28.36 19.68 -35.27
CA ASP A 406 -27.45 20.68 -35.82
C ASP A 406 -26.25 20.99 -34.91
N LEU A 407 -26.40 20.80 -33.59
CA LEU A 407 -25.33 20.96 -32.59
C LEU A 407 -24.65 19.64 -32.19
N ALA A 408 -25.24 18.51 -32.58
CA ALA A 408 -24.69 17.19 -32.28
C ALA A 408 -23.33 16.96 -32.97
N TYR A 409 -22.42 16.27 -32.27
CA TYR A 409 -21.15 15.85 -32.86
C TYR A 409 -21.40 14.86 -34.01
N ASN A 410 -21.19 15.31 -35.24
CA ASN A 410 -21.26 14.49 -36.43
C ASN A 410 -19.84 14.04 -36.79
N GLU A 411 -19.60 12.72 -36.78
CA GLU A 411 -18.31 12.19 -37.23
C GLU A 411 -18.03 12.67 -38.67
N PRO A 412 -16.82 13.22 -38.93
CA PRO A 412 -16.49 13.72 -40.26
C PRO A 412 -16.55 12.56 -41.27
N ARG A 413 -17.42 12.69 -42.27
CA ARG A 413 -17.56 11.71 -43.35
C ARG A 413 -16.23 11.56 -44.09
N LEU A 414 -15.54 10.45 -43.86
CA LEU A 414 -14.40 10.04 -44.66
C LEU A 414 -14.86 9.92 -46.12
N HIS A 415 -14.42 10.84 -46.96
CA HIS A 415 -14.70 10.79 -48.39
C HIS A 415 -14.04 9.52 -48.96
N ARG A 416 -14.83 8.47 -49.19
CA ARG A 416 -14.42 7.41 -50.10
C ARG A 416 -14.28 8.06 -51.48
N ARG A 417 -13.03 8.27 -51.91
CA ARG A 417 -12.74 8.47 -53.34
C ARG A 417 -13.24 7.24 -54.06
N THR A 418 -14.42 7.33 -54.65
CA THR A 418 -14.83 6.43 -55.73
C THR A 418 -14.10 6.93 -56.97
N ASP A 419 -12.87 6.46 -57.17
CA ASP A 419 -12.24 6.52 -58.48
C ASP A 419 -12.99 5.52 -59.38
N SER A 420 -14.08 6.00 -59.98
CA SER A 420 -14.70 5.39 -61.15
C SER A 420 -13.74 5.61 -62.32
N ILE A 421 -12.78 4.71 -62.49
CA ILE A 421 -12.06 4.57 -63.77
C ILE A 421 -12.95 3.71 -64.66
N LEU A 422 -13.75 4.40 -65.48
CA LEU A 422 -14.23 3.88 -66.76
C LEU A 422 -13.06 3.96 -67.75
N PHE A 423 -12.60 2.82 -68.24
CA PHE A 423 -12.42 2.53 -69.68
C PHE A 423 -12.24 1.04 -69.90
#